data_AF-A0A238UQ03-F1
#
_entry.id   AF-A0A238UQ03-F1
#
_cell.length_a   1.000
_cell.length_b   1.000
_cell.length_c   1.000
_cell.angle_alpha   90.00
_cell.angle_beta   90.00
_cell.angle_gamma   90.00
#
_symmetry.space_group_name_H-M   'P 1'
#
loop_
_entity.id
_entity.type
_entity.pdbx_description
1 polymer ?
#
loop_
_entity_poly.entity_id
_entity_poly.type
_entity_poly.pdbx_seq_one_letter_code
_entity_poly.pdbx_strand_id
1 'polypeptide(L)'
;MIQVTFLKIGALMTEAVSGADPASAPAPRLAFGIGPDGTYTRFGQAVAFVLGLLTTFVFLPLTVVGALLYTRAETRFGEDPARARTLANWSWLSITAPILIAVVAVAAVAALKG
;
A
#
# COMPACT_ATOMS: atom_id res chain seq x y z
N MET A 1 54.31 15.69 -9.86
CA MET A 1 53.12 16.32 -9.25
C MET A 1 51.92 15.38 -9.10
N ILE A 2 51.77 14.33 -9.93
CA ILE A 2 50.62 13.39 -9.87
C ILE A 2 50.61 12.51 -8.60
N GLN A 3 51.77 12.05 -8.12
CA GLN A 3 51.90 11.20 -6.93
C GLN A 3 51.39 11.85 -5.63
N VAL A 4 51.64 13.16 -5.45
CA VAL A 4 51.22 13.90 -4.25
C VAL A 4 49.69 14.06 -4.20
N THR A 5 49.03 14.11 -5.37
CA THR A 5 47.57 14.19 -5.48
C THR A 5 46.88 12.90 -5.03
N PHE A 6 47.42 11.73 -5.40
CA PHE A 6 46.85 10.44 -4.99
C PHE A 6 46.96 10.19 -3.49
N LEU A 7 48.08 10.59 -2.87
CA LEU A 7 48.27 10.46 -1.42
C LEU A 7 47.26 11.33 -0.64
N LYS A 8 46.94 12.52 -1.15
CA LYS A 8 45.99 13.45 -0.52
C LYS A 8 44.54 12.98 -0.64
N ILE A 9 44.18 12.33 -1.76
CA ILE A 9 42.87 11.70 -1.96
C ILE A 9 42.69 10.50 -1.04
N GLY A 10 43.73 9.66 -0.88
CA GLY A 10 43.70 8.53 0.05
C GLY A 10 43.47 8.98 1.50
N ALA A 11 44.19 10.02 1.95
CA ALA A 11 44.02 10.58 3.29
C ALA A 11 42.62 11.17 3.52
N LEU A 12 42.05 11.89 2.54
CA LEU A 12 40.68 12.43 2.60
C LEU A 12 39.62 11.33 2.66
N MET A 13 39.80 10.23 1.92
CA MET A 13 38.88 9.09 1.97
C MET A 13 38.92 8.38 3.32
N THR A 14 40.11 8.28 3.93
CA THR A 14 40.29 7.70 5.28
C THR A 14 39.70 8.59 6.39
N GLU A 15 39.77 9.92 6.28
CA GLU A 15 39.12 10.81 7.24
C GLU A 15 37.59 10.85 7.06
N ALA A 16 37.11 10.81 5.81
CA ALA A 16 35.67 10.74 5.51
C ALA A 16 35.02 9.44 5.99
N VAL A 17 35.74 8.30 5.96
CA VAL A 17 35.24 7.02 6.49
C VAL A 17 35.36 6.94 8.01
N SER A 18 36.32 7.66 8.63
CA SER A 18 36.51 7.66 10.08
C SER A 18 35.52 8.57 10.83
N GLY A 19 34.89 9.54 10.14
CA GLY A 19 33.81 10.37 10.67
C GLY A 19 32.41 9.77 10.52
N ALA A 20 32.28 8.65 9.82
CA ALA A 20 31.03 7.91 9.75
C ALA A 20 30.88 7.07 11.02
N ASP A 21 30.39 7.70 12.09
CA ASP A 21 29.98 7.00 13.31
C ASP A 21 28.87 5.98 12.95
N PRO A 22 29.11 4.67 13.05
CA PRO A 22 28.07 3.67 12.79
C PRO A 22 26.95 3.72 13.85
N ALA A 23 27.11 4.48 14.93
CA ALA A 23 26.16 4.57 16.04
C ALA A 23 24.89 5.40 15.75
N SER A 24 24.73 5.94 14.54
CA SER A 24 23.52 6.69 14.15
C SER A 24 22.87 6.20 12.84
N ALA A 25 23.03 4.92 12.49
CA ALA A 25 22.10 4.31 11.56
C ALA A 25 20.71 4.25 12.23
N PRO A 26 19.63 4.82 11.64
CA PRO A 26 18.29 4.64 12.18
C PRO A 26 18.04 3.14 12.30
N ALA A 27 17.74 2.66 13.51
CA ALA A 27 17.32 1.28 13.70
C ALA A 27 16.22 0.97 12.67
N PRO A 28 16.37 -0.09 11.84
CA PRO A 28 15.42 -0.36 10.77
C PRO A 28 14.01 -0.38 11.37
N ARG A 29 13.15 0.55 10.93
CA ARG A 29 11.74 0.54 11.30
C ARG A 29 11.17 -0.76 10.77
N LEU A 30 11.05 -1.76 11.66
CA LEU A 30 10.48 -3.06 11.32
C LEU A 30 9.10 -2.83 10.71
N ALA A 31 8.96 -3.23 9.44
CA ALA A 31 7.72 -3.11 8.72
C ALA A 31 6.64 -3.91 9.45
N PHE A 32 5.40 -3.41 9.41
CA PHE A 32 4.30 -4.01 10.14
C PHE A 32 4.12 -5.49 9.77
N GLY A 33 4.14 -6.37 10.78
CA GLY A 33 3.99 -7.80 10.59
C GLY A 33 5.27 -8.54 10.21
N ILE A 34 6.42 -7.87 10.08
CA ILE A 34 7.74 -8.47 9.82
C ILE A 34 8.53 -8.58 11.13
N GLY A 35 9.15 -9.72 11.36
CA GLY A 35 10.00 -10.02 12.51
C GLY A 35 11.45 -9.54 12.31
N PRO A 36 12.27 -9.56 13.38
CA PRO A 36 13.67 -9.08 13.34
C PRO A 36 14.56 -9.84 12.34
N ASP A 37 14.15 -11.06 12.00
CA ASP A 37 14.76 -11.95 11.01
C ASP A 37 14.32 -11.67 9.57
N GLY A 38 13.44 -10.68 9.36
CA GLY A 38 12.90 -10.31 8.05
C GLY A 38 11.75 -11.19 7.56
N THR A 39 11.31 -12.18 8.36
CA THR A 39 10.18 -13.05 8.01
C THR A 39 8.86 -12.48 8.52
N TYR A 40 7.71 -12.90 7.98
CA TYR A 40 6.43 -12.51 8.55
C TYR A 40 6.25 -13.12 9.95
N THR A 41 5.93 -12.29 10.93
CA THR A 41 5.36 -12.74 12.20
C THR A 41 4.07 -13.53 11.94
N ARG A 42 3.70 -14.47 12.82
CA ARG A 42 2.45 -15.24 12.70
C ARG A 42 1.22 -14.34 12.55
N PHE A 43 1.20 -13.23 13.28
CA PHE A 43 0.16 -12.22 13.17
C PHE A 43 0.18 -11.52 11.81
N GLY A 44 1.35 -11.07 11.34
CA GLY A 44 1.50 -10.44 10.02
C GLY A 44 1.08 -11.37 8.88
N GLN A 45 1.43 -12.65 8.96
CA GLN A 45 1.00 -13.67 8.01
C GLN A 45 -0.52 -13.86 8.00
N ALA A 46 -1.15 -13.95 9.17
CA ALA A 46 -2.61 -14.09 9.28
C ALA A 46 -3.33 -12.86 8.72
N VAL A 47 -2.87 -11.65 9.04
CA VAL A 47 -3.44 -10.41 8.51
C VAL A 47 -3.27 -10.34 7.00
N ALA A 48 -2.10 -10.64 6.46
CA ALA A 48 -1.85 -10.65 5.02
C ALA A 48 -2.74 -11.66 4.29
N PHE A 49 -2.93 -12.85 4.86
CA PHE A 49 -3.82 -13.86 4.32
C PHE A 49 -5.28 -13.41 4.30
N VAL A 50 -5.78 -12.86 5.41
CA VAL A 50 -7.15 -12.33 5.50
C VAL A 50 -7.36 -11.16 4.53
N LEU A 51 -6.41 -10.24 4.42
CA LEU A 51 -6.46 -9.16 3.43
C LEU A 51 -6.52 -9.70 2.00
N GLY A 52 -5.69 -10.71 1.69
CA GLY A 52 -5.68 -11.37 0.40
C GLY A 52 -7.01 -12.06 0.07
N LEU A 53 -7.60 -12.76 1.06
CA LEU A 53 -8.92 -13.36 0.92
C LEU A 53 -10.01 -12.31 0.68
N LEU A 54 -10.06 -11.25 1.49
CA LEU A 54 -11.06 -10.19 1.33
C LEU A 54 -10.92 -9.51 -0.03
N THR A 55 -9.70 -9.24 -0.48
CA THR A 55 -9.47 -8.66 -1.81
C THR A 55 -9.99 -9.59 -2.91
N THR A 56 -9.69 -10.88 -2.81
CA THR A 56 -10.06 -11.85 -3.85
C THR A 56 -11.55 -12.16 -3.86
N PHE A 57 -12.17 -12.35 -2.70
CA PHE A 57 -13.55 -12.82 -2.59
C PHE A 57 -14.58 -11.71 -2.43
N VAL A 58 -14.16 -10.48 -2.10
CA VAL A 58 -15.07 -9.35 -1.93
C VAL A 58 -14.80 -8.27 -2.98
N PHE A 59 -13.55 -7.78 -3.09
CA PHE A 59 -13.26 -6.66 -4.00
C PHE A 59 -13.36 -7.07 -5.47
N LEU A 60 -12.80 -8.23 -5.84
CA LEU A 60 -12.85 -8.71 -7.22
C LEU A 60 -14.30 -8.86 -7.73
N PRO A 61 -15.22 -9.61 -7.07
CA PRO A 61 -16.59 -9.71 -7.55
C PRO A 61 -17.34 -8.38 -7.53
N LEU A 62 -17.13 -7.52 -6.52
CA LEU A 62 -17.73 -6.18 -6.50
C LEU A 62 -17.27 -5.32 -7.68
N THR A 63 -16.00 -5.41 -8.07
CA THR A 63 -15.47 -4.71 -9.24
C THR A 63 -16.15 -5.20 -10.53
N VAL A 64 -16.32 -6.52 -10.67
CA VAL A 64 -17.04 -7.12 -11.81
C VAL A 64 -18.50 -6.65 -11.83
N VAL A 65 -19.20 -6.69 -10.70
CA VAL A 65 -20.58 -6.20 -10.58
C VAL A 65 -20.65 -4.71 -10.94
N GLY A 66 -19.71 -3.91 -10.46
CA GLY A 66 -19.60 -2.49 -10.79
C GLY A 66 -19.46 -2.25 -12.29
N ALA A 67 -18.57 -2.99 -12.96
CA ALA A 67 -18.40 -2.89 -14.41
C ALA A 67 -19.70 -3.25 -15.16
N LEU A 68 -20.35 -4.34 -14.78
CA LEU A 68 -21.61 -4.78 -15.41
C LEU A 68 -22.74 -3.76 -15.22
N LEU A 69 -22.87 -3.19 -14.02
CA LEU A 69 -23.87 -2.15 -13.73
C LEU A 69 -23.63 -0.89 -14.55
N TYR A 70 -22.37 -0.49 -14.71
CA TYR A 70 -22.00 0.66 -15.51
C TYR A 70 -22.31 0.45 -17.00
N THR A 71 -21.91 -0.68 -17.57
CA THR A 71 -22.26 -1.03 -18.97
C THR A 71 -23.77 -1.08 -19.17
N ARG A 72 -24.54 -1.59 -18.19
CA ARG A 72 -26.01 -1.56 -18.24
C ARG A 72 -26.57 -0.14 -18.16
N ALA A 73 -25.98 0.74 -17.37
CA ALA A 73 -26.38 2.15 -17.30
C ALA A 73 -26.22 2.83 -18.67
N GLU A 74 -25.09 2.60 -19.35
CA GLU A 74 -24.79 3.18 -20.66
C GLU A 74 -25.87 2.86 -21.70
N THR A 75 -26.32 1.60 -21.74
CA THR A 75 -27.38 1.18 -22.67
C THR A 75 -28.75 1.80 -22.38
N ARG A 76 -28.97 2.32 -21.15
CA ARG A 76 -30.28 2.78 -20.67
C ARG A 76 -30.46 4.29 -20.69
N PHE A 77 -29.40 5.09 -20.91
CA PHE A 77 -29.50 6.56 -20.86
C PHE A 77 -30.46 7.15 -21.89
N GLY A 78 -30.59 6.53 -23.07
CA GLY A 78 -31.49 7.00 -24.12
C GLY A 78 -32.98 6.73 -23.85
N GLU A 79 -33.30 5.72 -23.03
CA GLU A 79 -34.67 5.30 -22.75
C GLU A 79 -35.16 5.81 -21.38
N ASP A 80 -34.34 5.62 -20.35
CA ASP A 80 -34.68 5.93 -18.96
C ASP A 80 -33.44 6.50 -18.23
N PRO A 81 -33.25 7.83 -18.28
CA PRO A 81 -32.09 8.47 -17.67
C PRO A 81 -32.12 8.40 -16.14
N ALA A 82 -33.29 8.24 -15.50
CA ALA A 82 -33.36 8.11 -14.05
C ALA A 82 -32.79 6.77 -13.60
N ARG A 83 -33.20 5.68 -14.26
CA ARG A 83 -32.71 4.34 -13.96
C ARG A 83 -31.24 4.15 -14.34
N ALA A 84 -30.78 4.77 -15.42
CA ALA A 84 -29.37 4.78 -15.79
C ALA A 84 -28.48 5.41 -14.70
N ARG A 85 -28.89 6.56 -14.13
CA ARG A 85 -28.18 7.20 -13.01
C ARG A 85 -28.14 6.30 -11.77
N THR A 86 -29.24 5.62 -11.46
CA THR A 86 -29.27 4.66 -10.34
C THR A 86 -28.26 3.53 -10.54
N LEU A 87 -28.20 2.93 -11.74
CA LEU A 87 -27.24 1.88 -12.05
C LEU A 87 -25.78 2.38 -11.97
N ALA A 88 -25.52 3.60 -12.47
CA ALA A 88 -24.21 4.23 -12.37
C ALA A 88 -23.81 4.50 -10.91
N ASN A 89 -24.74 4.98 -10.07
CA ASN A 89 -24.49 5.17 -8.65
C ASN A 89 -24.17 3.84 -7.95
N TRP A 90 -24.91 2.76 -8.25
CA TRP A 90 -24.63 1.43 -7.69
C TRP A 90 -23.30 0.84 -8.17
N SER A 91 -22.90 1.14 -9.41
CA SER A 91 -21.57 0.80 -9.90
C SER A 91 -20.48 1.48 -9.08
N TRP A 92 -20.58 2.80 -8.91
CA TRP A 92 -19.67 3.58 -8.07
C TRP A 92 -19.61 3.08 -6.63
N LEU A 93 -20.76 2.74 -6.06
CA LEU A 93 -20.85 2.25 -4.70
C LEU A 93 -20.15 0.88 -4.54
N SER A 94 -20.25 0.02 -5.55
CA SER A 94 -19.57 -1.29 -5.57
C SER A 94 -18.05 -1.15 -5.54
N ILE A 95 -17.49 -0.06 -6.10
CA ILE A 95 -16.05 0.21 -6.13
C ILE A 95 -15.59 0.96 -4.88
N THR A 96 -16.33 1.99 -4.47
CA THR A 96 -15.90 2.92 -3.42
C THR A 96 -16.11 2.37 -2.01
N ALA A 97 -17.21 1.64 -1.77
CA ALA A 97 -17.51 1.06 -0.45
C ALA A 97 -16.39 0.14 0.07
N PRO A 98 -15.88 -0.85 -0.70
CA PRO A 98 -14.80 -1.72 -0.21
C PRO A 98 -13.52 -0.95 0.09
N ILE A 99 -13.16 0.07 -0.73
CA ILE A 99 -11.99 0.93 -0.48
C ILE A 99 -12.15 1.70 0.84
N LEU A 100 -13.31 2.32 1.07
CA LEU A 100 -13.57 3.04 2.31
C LEU A 100 -13.51 2.12 3.53
N ILE A 101 -14.05 0.91 3.44
CA ILE A 101 -13.97 -0.11 4.50
C ILE A 101 -12.50 -0.44 4.80
N ALA A 102 -11.67 -0.65 3.77
CA ALA A 102 -10.24 -0.91 3.96
C ALA A 102 -9.51 0.26 4.63
N VAL A 103 -9.79 1.50 4.21
CA VAL A 103 -9.20 2.70 4.83
C VAL A 103 -9.58 2.82 6.30
N VAL A 104 -10.87 2.64 6.63
CA VAL A 104 -11.38 2.69 8.01
C VAL A 104 -10.75 1.59 8.85
N ALA A 105 -10.62 0.37 8.32
CA ALA A 105 -9.99 -0.75 9.02
C ALA A 105 -8.51 -0.45 9.33
N VAL A 106 -7.76 0.09 8.38
CA VAL A 106 -6.36 0.49 8.60
C VAL A 106 -6.27 1.60 9.65
N ALA A 107 -7.12 2.63 9.56
CA ALA A 107 -7.14 3.72 10.53
C ALA A 107 -7.48 3.24 11.95
N ALA A 108 -8.45 2.33 12.10
CA ALA A 108 -8.81 1.75 13.39
C ALA A 108 -7.64 0.95 14.00
N VAL A 109 -6.94 0.14 13.20
CA VAL A 109 -5.76 -0.62 13.64
C VAL A 109 -4.62 0.32 14.05
N ALA A 110 -4.44 1.44 13.35
CA ALA A 110 -3.44 2.45 13.71
C ALA A 110 -3.82 3.17 15.03
N ALA A 111 -5.09 3.53 15.22
CA ALA A 111 -5.58 4.19 16.43
C ALA A 111 -5.46 3.32 17.69
N LEU A 112 -5.59 1.99 17.56
CA LEU A 112 -5.39 1.05 18.67
C LEU A 112 -3.92 0.86 19.07
N LYS A 113 -2.96 1.37 18.28
CA LYS A 113 -1.52 1.29 18.54
C LYS A 113 -0.90 2.57 19.10
N GLY A 114 -1.59 3.70 18.99
CA GLY A 114 -1.17 5.00 19.56
C GLY A 114 -1.59 5.13 21.02
#